data_AF-A0A9P8RYI6-F1
#
_entry.id   AF-A0A9P8RYI6-F1
#
_cell.length_a   1.000
_cell.length_b   1.000
_cell.length_c   1.000
_cell.angle_alpha   90.00
_cell.angle_beta   90.00
_cell.angle_gamma   90.00
#
_symmetry.space_group_name_H-M   'P 1'
#
loop_
_entity.id
_entity.type
_entity.pdbx_description
1 polymer ?
#
loop_
_entity_poly.entity_id
_entity_poly.type
_entity_poly.pdbx_seq_one_letter_code
_entity_poly.pdbx_strand_id
1 'polypeptide(L)'
;MNFDYPSKVSFADLSFGLDLDLGQEYSVPLLFTPADFETGTLSATPSARADVSSSFAASEASDSPRRTRRAQSEWAPEEDSLLRRLAACPERGTWPHIARAIHRQVPGAPVRSPAQCSQRWARVANPAIRKGKWSPAEDAQLVAAIVGSPPRRWRLIADKVQGRTDIQVRYRLQAIGEGLVRQRLIGRECLPE
;
A
#
# COMPACT_ATOMS: atom_id res chain seq x y z
N MET A 1 32.41 17.44 -10.95
CA MET A 1 32.55 16.01 -10.65
C MET A 1 31.80 15.25 -11.72
N ASN A 2 32.53 14.81 -12.75
CA ASN A 2 31.97 14.07 -13.88
C ASN A 2 31.79 12.61 -13.45
N PHE A 3 30.56 12.13 -13.42
CA PHE A 3 30.27 10.71 -13.25
C PHE A 3 30.21 10.08 -14.64
N ASP A 4 31.32 9.47 -15.02
CA ASP A 4 31.44 8.61 -16.19
C ASP A 4 30.58 7.36 -15.94
N TYR A 5 29.50 7.21 -16.71
CA TYR A 5 28.61 6.07 -16.64
C TYR A 5 28.92 5.16 -17.84
N PRO A 6 29.43 3.93 -17.62
CA PRO A 6 29.83 3.08 -18.73
C PRO A 6 28.62 2.70 -19.59
N SER A 7 28.83 2.87 -20.89
CA SER A 7 27.89 2.64 -21.97
C SER A 7 27.72 1.15 -22.27
N LYS A 8 26.47 0.74 -22.48
CA LYS A 8 26.00 -0.39 -23.32
C LYS A 8 26.44 -1.81 -22.91
N VAL A 9 25.56 -2.50 -22.19
CA VAL A 9 25.44 -3.96 -22.33
C VAL A 9 24.31 -4.23 -23.32
N SER A 10 24.65 -4.83 -24.46
CA SER A 10 23.75 -5.16 -25.56
C SER A 10 22.76 -6.25 -25.15
N PHE A 11 21.50 -6.09 -25.54
CA PHE A 11 20.34 -6.90 -25.16
C PHE A 11 20.24 -8.27 -25.88
N ALA A 12 21.31 -8.74 -26.54
CA ALA A 12 21.21 -9.80 -27.56
C ALA A 12 21.76 -11.19 -27.18
N ASP A 13 22.09 -11.48 -25.92
CA ASP A 13 22.83 -12.72 -25.60
C ASP A 13 22.33 -13.51 -24.39
N LEU A 14 21.01 -13.68 -24.26
CA LEU A 14 20.44 -14.67 -23.33
C LEU A 14 19.38 -15.52 -24.04
N SER A 15 19.86 -16.36 -24.95
CA SER A 15 19.17 -17.57 -25.37
C SER A 15 19.37 -18.63 -24.28
N PHE A 16 18.32 -18.94 -23.54
CA PHE A 16 18.23 -20.18 -22.76
C PHE A 16 16.99 -20.92 -23.20
N GLY A 17 17.21 -21.90 -24.08
CA GLY A 17 16.27 -22.99 -24.31
C GLY A 17 16.30 -24.02 -23.16
N LEU A 18 15.44 -25.03 -23.33
CA LEU A 18 15.15 -26.24 -22.55
C LEU A 18 13.74 -26.18 -21.91
N ASP A 19 12.69 -26.73 -22.54
CA ASP A 19 12.25 -28.14 -22.68
C ASP A 19 11.69 -28.80 -21.40
N LEU A 20 10.44 -29.30 -21.54
CA LEU A 20 9.71 -30.32 -20.73
C LEU A 20 9.53 -30.06 -19.20
N ASP A 21 8.44 -30.42 -18.52
CA ASP A 21 7.52 -31.55 -18.69
C ASP A 21 6.15 -31.25 -18.05
N LEU A 22 5.15 -31.98 -18.55
CA LEU A 22 3.74 -32.00 -18.17
C LEU A 22 3.51 -32.59 -16.77
N GLY A 23 2.47 -32.09 -16.10
CA GLY A 23 1.60 -32.89 -15.25
C GLY A 23 2.08 -33.14 -13.83
N GLN A 24 1.48 -32.45 -12.86
CA GLN A 24 1.04 -33.09 -11.63
C GLN A 24 -0.07 -32.29 -10.95
N GLU A 25 -1.24 -32.93 -10.87
CA GLU A 25 -2.37 -32.50 -10.08
C GLU A 25 -2.03 -32.53 -8.58
N TYR A 26 -2.31 -31.44 -7.87
CA TYR A 26 -2.28 -31.43 -6.41
C TYR A 26 -3.71 -31.27 -5.88
N SER A 27 -4.21 -32.42 -5.39
CA SER A 27 -5.45 -32.62 -4.65
C SER A 27 -5.44 -31.87 -3.31
N VAL A 28 -6.58 -31.26 -2.95
CA VAL A 28 -6.79 -30.53 -1.70
C VAL A 28 -7.65 -31.41 -0.77
N PRO A 29 -7.20 -31.78 0.44
CA PRO A 29 -8.07 -32.48 1.38
C PRO A 29 -8.92 -31.48 2.20
N LEU A 30 -10.24 -31.65 2.11
CA LEU A 30 -11.28 -31.09 2.97
C LEU A 30 -11.49 -31.99 4.20
N LEU A 31 -11.27 -31.50 5.42
CA LEU A 31 -11.87 -31.92 6.73
C LEU A 31 -11.51 -30.77 7.72
N PHE A 32 -12.29 -30.24 8.66
CA PHE A 32 -13.40 -30.74 9.48
C PHE A 32 -14.08 -29.54 10.21
N THR A 33 -15.18 -29.82 10.89
CA THR A 33 -16.40 -29.02 11.20
C THR A 33 -16.39 -28.06 12.43
N PRO A 34 -17.45 -27.22 12.60
CA PRO A 34 -17.64 -26.29 13.73
C PRO A 34 -18.66 -26.80 14.80
N ALA A 35 -18.32 -26.66 16.09
CA ALA A 35 -19.16 -26.68 17.30
C ALA A 35 -18.21 -26.29 18.46
N ASP A 36 -18.46 -25.35 19.37
CA ASP A 36 -19.63 -25.22 20.24
C ASP A 36 -20.02 -23.75 20.47
N PHE A 37 -21.33 -23.52 20.33
CA PHE A 37 -22.07 -22.37 20.81
C PHE A 37 -22.76 -22.82 22.10
N GLU A 38 -22.47 -22.21 23.25
CA GLU A 38 -23.44 -22.19 24.35
C GLU A 38 -23.38 -20.88 25.13
N THR A 39 -24.58 -20.31 25.28
CA THR A 39 -25.00 -19.19 26.12
C THR A 39 -25.30 -19.64 27.55
N GLY A 40 -25.01 -18.79 28.54
CA GLY A 40 -25.49 -18.96 29.92
C GLY A 40 -25.48 -17.64 30.71
N THR A 41 -26.57 -17.38 31.43
CA THR A 41 -27.13 -16.09 31.90
C THR A 41 -27.14 -15.98 33.44
N LEU A 42 -26.87 -14.78 34.01
CA LEU A 42 -27.30 -14.07 35.27
C LEU A 42 -27.57 -14.88 36.59
N SER A 43 -27.32 -14.48 37.86
CA SER A 43 -27.41 -13.20 38.59
C SER A 43 -27.00 -13.31 40.10
N ALA A 44 -26.61 -12.17 40.72
CA ALA A 44 -26.78 -11.62 42.12
C ALA A 44 -26.21 -12.31 43.40
N THR A 45 -25.20 -11.73 44.10
CA THR A 45 -25.14 -10.75 45.27
C THR A 45 -25.20 -11.39 46.69
N PRO A 46 -24.85 -10.72 47.82
CA PRO A 46 -23.87 -9.64 48.13
C PRO A 46 -22.97 -9.94 49.37
N SER A 47 -21.94 -9.12 49.68
CA SER A 47 -21.64 -8.70 51.07
C SER A 47 -20.63 -7.55 51.13
N ALA A 48 -20.85 -6.64 52.08
CA ALA A 48 -20.36 -5.27 52.16
C ALA A 48 -18.95 -5.10 52.74
N ARG A 49 -18.33 -3.93 52.45
CA ARG A 49 -17.63 -3.11 53.45
C ARG A 49 -17.39 -1.67 52.97
N ALA A 50 -17.29 -0.79 53.97
CA ALA A 50 -17.59 0.63 53.98
C ALA A 50 -16.58 1.56 53.29
N ASP A 51 -17.13 2.74 52.97
CA ASP A 51 -16.59 4.10 52.85
C ASP A 51 -15.08 4.35 53.01
N VAL A 52 -14.52 5.08 52.03
CA VAL A 52 -13.85 6.34 52.34
C VAL A 52 -14.02 7.32 51.17
N SER A 53 -14.65 8.45 51.46
CA SER A 53 -14.64 9.63 50.59
C SER A 53 -13.19 10.08 50.35
N SER A 54 -12.76 10.05 49.10
CA SER A 54 -11.65 10.87 48.65
C SER A 54 -12.02 11.46 47.30
N SER A 55 -12.48 12.70 47.35
CA SER A 55 -12.60 13.59 46.21
C SER A 55 -11.20 13.84 45.64
N PHE A 56 -10.72 12.95 44.79
CA PHE A 56 -9.69 13.31 43.82
C PHE A 56 -10.41 13.75 42.56
N ALA A 57 -10.44 15.06 42.36
CA ALA A 57 -10.85 15.69 41.14
C ALA A 57 -10.19 14.94 39.97
N ALA A 58 -11.01 14.22 39.20
CA ALA A 58 -10.61 13.72 37.90
C ALA A 58 -10.34 14.96 37.05
N SER A 59 -9.08 15.34 37.00
CA SER A 59 -8.58 16.31 36.04
C SER A 59 -9.03 15.81 34.67
N GLU A 60 -9.86 16.60 34.00
CA GLU A 60 -10.28 16.39 32.63
C GLU A 60 -9.02 16.25 31.77
N ALA A 61 -8.54 15.01 31.64
CA ALA A 61 -7.53 14.65 30.68
C ALA A 61 -8.16 14.96 29.33
N SER A 62 -7.74 16.09 28.76
CA SER A 62 -8.22 16.59 27.49
C SER A 62 -8.01 15.51 26.43
N ASP A 63 -9.09 14.81 26.07
CA ASP A 63 -9.11 13.91 24.91
C ASP A 63 -9.00 14.78 23.66
N SER A 64 -7.79 14.92 23.16
CA SER A 64 -7.44 15.58 21.90
C SER A 64 -6.20 14.90 21.32
N PRO A 65 -6.00 14.76 20.00
CA PRO A 65 -6.92 14.58 18.87
C PRO A 65 -6.49 13.29 18.11
N ARG A 66 -6.34 12.15 18.79
CA ARG A 66 -5.89 10.90 18.12
C ARG A 66 -6.97 10.29 17.23
N ARG A 67 -8.25 10.41 17.62
CA ARG A 67 -9.40 9.88 16.86
C ARG A 67 -9.66 10.66 15.55
N THR A 68 -9.33 11.95 15.51
CA THR A 68 -9.62 12.81 14.35
C THR A 68 -8.61 12.65 13.22
N ARG A 69 -7.31 12.41 13.51
CA ARG A 69 -6.29 12.19 12.47
C ARG A 69 -6.49 10.89 11.69
N ARG A 70 -6.91 9.80 12.36
CA ARG A 70 -7.27 8.54 11.69
C ARG A 70 -8.53 8.70 10.84
N ALA A 71 -9.56 9.35 11.36
CA ALA A 71 -10.80 9.62 10.62
C ALA A 71 -10.56 10.51 9.37
N GLN A 72 -9.60 11.43 9.41
CA GLN A 72 -9.18 12.21 8.24
C GLN A 72 -8.39 11.39 7.20
N SER A 73 -7.83 10.24 7.58
CA SER A 73 -7.00 9.41 6.72
C SER A 73 -7.76 8.31 5.99
N GLU A 74 -8.91 7.90 6.54
CA GLU A 74 -9.74 6.84 5.98
C GLU A 74 -10.60 7.41 4.85
N TRP A 75 -10.44 6.88 3.64
CA TRP A 75 -11.21 7.28 2.46
C TRP A 75 -12.46 6.42 2.37
N ALA A 76 -13.62 7.07 2.32
CA ALA A 76 -14.89 6.38 2.13
C ALA A 76 -14.98 5.81 0.70
N PRO A 77 -15.66 4.66 0.52
CA PRO A 77 -15.80 4.04 -0.79
C PRO A 77 -16.53 4.94 -1.80
N GLU A 78 -17.43 5.81 -1.34
CA GLU A 78 -18.11 6.83 -2.13
C GLU A 78 -17.11 7.85 -2.67
N GLU A 79 -16.17 8.31 -1.84
CA GLU A 79 -15.11 9.25 -2.23
C GLU A 79 -14.20 8.62 -3.29
N ASP A 80 -13.77 7.37 -3.10
CA ASP A 80 -12.94 6.65 -4.07
C ASP A 80 -13.67 6.38 -5.39
N SER A 81 -14.99 6.20 -5.35
CA SER A 81 -15.82 6.00 -6.55
C SER A 81 -15.95 7.28 -7.36
N LEU A 82 -16.16 8.42 -6.69
CA LEU A 82 -16.14 9.73 -7.33
C LEU A 82 -14.75 10.08 -7.88
N LEU A 83 -13.70 9.81 -7.10
CA LEU A 83 -12.33 10.02 -7.54
C LEU A 83 -12.03 9.22 -8.81
N ARG A 84 -12.44 7.95 -8.86
CA ARG A 84 -12.29 7.11 -10.06
C ARG A 84 -13.01 7.66 -11.28
N ARG A 85 -14.28 8.00 -11.12
CA ARG A 85 -15.10 8.50 -12.23
C ARG A 85 -14.55 9.82 -12.79
N LEU A 86 -14.17 10.75 -11.92
CA LEU A 86 -13.73 12.08 -12.33
C LEU A 86 -12.28 12.10 -12.84
N ALA A 87 -11.38 11.34 -12.22
CA ALA A 87 -9.97 11.28 -12.63
C ALA A 87 -9.75 10.40 -13.88
N ALA A 88 -10.68 9.51 -14.22
CA ALA A 88 -10.63 8.73 -15.46
C ALA A 88 -10.79 9.59 -16.74
N CYS A 89 -11.28 10.83 -16.61
CA CYS A 89 -11.39 11.78 -17.73
C CYS A 89 -10.57 13.04 -17.42
N PRO A 90 -9.26 13.06 -17.74
CA PRO A 90 -8.36 14.19 -17.44
C PRO A 90 -8.84 15.52 -18.06
N GLU A 91 -9.50 15.43 -19.22
CA GLU A 91 -10.07 16.59 -19.92
C GLU A 91 -11.23 17.25 -19.16
N ARG A 92 -11.86 16.55 -18.21
CA ARG A 92 -13.07 17.01 -17.52
C ARG A 92 -12.81 17.67 -16.17
N GLY A 93 -11.59 17.64 -15.63
CA GLY A 93 -11.34 18.29 -14.35
C GLY A 93 -9.93 18.21 -13.81
N THR A 94 -9.45 19.33 -13.29
CA THR A 94 -8.24 19.42 -12.47
C THR A 94 -8.50 18.91 -11.06
N TRP A 95 -7.43 18.58 -10.30
CA TRP A 95 -7.56 18.13 -8.91
C TRP A 95 -8.40 19.04 -8.00
N PRO A 96 -8.34 20.40 -8.12
CA PRO A 96 -9.25 21.28 -7.39
C PRO A 96 -10.73 21.09 -7.73
N HIS A 97 -11.05 20.84 -9.00
CA HIS A 97 -12.42 20.54 -9.41
C HIS A 97 -12.91 19.24 -8.79
N ILE A 98 -12.07 18.19 -8.84
CA ILE A 98 -12.38 16.88 -8.26
C ILE A 98 -12.61 16.98 -6.75
N ALA A 99 -11.72 17.67 -6.02
CA ALA A 99 -11.85 17.86 -4.57
C ALA A 99 -13.17 18.55 -4.18
N ARG A 100 -13.56 19.61 -4.91
CA ARG A 100 -14.84 20.31 -4.70
C ARG A 100 -16.03 19.39 -4.99
N ALA A 101 -15.95 18.59 -6.05
CA ALA A 101 -17.00 17.67 -6.44
C ALA A 101 -17.22 16.56 -5.40
N ILE A 102 -16.14 16.02 -4.82
CA ILE A 102 -16.20 15.03 -3.74
C ILE A 102 -16.86 15.65 -2.49
N HIS A 103 -16.41 16.83 -2.07
CA HIS A 103 -16.96 17.49 -0.89
C HIS A 103 -18.47 17.80 -1.02
N ARG A 104 -18.93 18.17 -2.22
CA ARG A 104 -20.35 18.44 -2.48
C ARG A 104 -21.20 17.17 -2.47
N GLN A 105 -20.67 16.04 -2.96
CA GLN A 105 -21.44 14.81 -3.16
C GLN A 105 -21.37 13.84 -1.98
N VAL A 106 -20.40 13.99 -1.07
CA VAL A 106 -20.26 13.15 0.13
C VAL A 106 -20.38 14.02 1.38
N PRO A 107 -21.61 14.37 1.82
CA PRO A 107 -21.81 15.13 3.04
C PRO A 107 -21.35 14.30 4.26
N GLY A 108 -20.68 14.95 5.20
CA GLY A 108 -20.16 14.30 6.42
C GLY A 108 -18.76 13.66 6.26
N ALA A 109 -18.24 13.53 5.05
CA ALA A 109 -16.84 13.17 4.84
C ALA A 109 -15.88 14.33 5.19
N PRO A 110 -14.65 14.04 5.63
CA PRO A 110 -13.65 15.06 5.88
C PRO A 110 -13.30 15.83 4.59
N VAL A 111 -13.01 17.12 4.73
CA VAL A 111 -12.63 17.96 3.58
C VAL A 111 -11.31 17.44 2.97
N ARG A 112 -11.37 16.98 1.72
CA ARG A 112 -10.20 16.54 0.97
C ARG A 112 -9.57 17.69 0.20
N SER A 113 -8.26 17.86 0.35
CA SER A 113 -7.49 18.79 -0.46
C SER A 113 -7.22 18.23 -1.86
N PRO A 114 -6.95 19.09 -2.86
CA PRO A 114 -6.58 18.65 -4.21
C PRO A 114 -5.35 17.72 -4.22
N ALA A 115 -4.36 18.03 -3.37
CA ALA A 115 -3.16 17.22 -3.22
C ALA A 115 -3.47 15.82 -2.65
N GLN A 116 -4.38 15.73 -1.67
CA GLN A 116 -4.83 14.44 -1.14
C GLN A 116 -5.55 13.61 -2.20
N CYS A 117 -6.41 14.23 -3.02
CA CYS A 117 -7.10 13.55 -4.13
C CYS A 117 -6.10 13.01 -5.16
N SER A 118 -5.15 13.85 -5.59
CA SER A 118 -4.09 13.46 -6.52
C SER A 118 -3.25 12.30 -5.98
N GLN A 119 -2.83 12.39 -4.72
CA GLN A 119 -2.05 11.34 -4.07
C GLN A 119 -2.84 10.03 -3.93
N ARG A 120 -4.12 10.10 -3.56
CA ARG A 120 -5.00 8.93 -3.45
C ARG A 120 -5.18 8.25 -4.80
N TRP A 121 -5.37 9.03 -5.86
CA TRP A 121 -5.44 8.53 -7.23
C TRP A 121 -4.16 7.80 -7.62
N ALA A 122 -3.01 8.48 -7.49
CA ALA A 122 -1.71 7.96 -7.91
C ALA A 122 -1.28 6.68 -7.17
N ARG A 123 -1.79 6.45 -5.94
CA ARG A 123 -1.32 5.35 -5.08
C ARG A 123 -2.34 4.23 -4.84
N VAL A 124 -3.64 4.50 -4.98
CA VAL A 124 -4.67 3.55 -4.53
C VAL A 124 -5.85 3.43 -5.50
N ALA A 125 -6.42 4.57 -5.91
CA ALA A 125 -7.71 4.58 -6.61
C ALA A 125 -7.60 4.40 -8.14
N ASN A 126 -6.44 4.65 -8.74
CA ASN A 126 -6.23 4.46 -10.18
C ASN A 126 -6.31 2.95 -10.55
N PRO A 127 -7.20 2.54 -11.47
CA PRO A 127 -7.33 1.14 -11.89
C PRO A 127 -6.09 0.57 -12.59
N ALA A 128 -5.20 1.42 -13.12
CA ALA A 128 -3.93 0.98 -13.70
C ALA A 128 -2.95 0.42 -12.65
N ILE A 129 -3.21 0.63 -11.36
CA ILE A 129 -2.37 0.12 -10.27
C ILE A 129 -2.66 -1.36 -10.05
N ARG A 130 -1.64 -2.20 -10.27
CA ARG A 130 -1.70 -3.65 -10.06
C ARG A 130 -1.66 -3.96 -8.56
N LYS A 131 -2.68 -4.66 -8.09
CA LYS A 131 -2.79 -5.17 -6.73
C LYS A 131 -2.43 -6.65 -6.72
N GLY A 132 -1.64 -7.10 -5.76
CA GLY A 132 -1.30 -8.51 -5.57
C GLY A 132 0.18 -8.84 -5.74
N LYS A 133 0.44 -10.15 -5.91
CA LYS A 133 1.77 -10.76 -5.93
C LYS A 133 2.65 -10.17 -7.04
N TRP A 134 3.94 -10.12 -6.80
CA TRP A 134 4.93 -9.74 -7.81
C TRP A 134 5.25 -10.94 -8.70
N SER A 135 5.28 -10.71 -10.00
CA SER A 135 5.74 -11.70 -10.97
C SER A 135 7.25 -11.59 -11.17
N PRO A 136 7.94 -12.68 -11.56
CA PRO A 136 9.37 -12.64 -11.88
C PRO A 136 9.71 -11.64 -13.00
N ALA A 137 8.79 -11.44 -13.95
CA ALA A 137 8.95 -10.45 -15.02
C ALA A 137 8.96 -9.01 -14.48
N GLU A 138 8.10 -8.70 -13.50
CA GLU A 138 8.11 -7.39 -12.83
C GLU A 138 9.37 -7.19 -11.98
N ASP A 139 9.88 -8.25 -11.35
CA ASP A 139 11.16 -8.19 -10.61
C ASP A 139 12.34 -7.89 -11.55
N ALA A 140 12.37 -8.51 -12.74
CA ALA A 140 13.38 -8.21 -13.75
C ALA A 140 13.31 -6.75 -14.22
N GLN A 141 12.10 -6.23 -14.47
CA GLN A 141 11.89 -4.80 -14.79
C GLN A 141 12.35 -3.89 -13.65
N LEU A 142 12.07 -4.26 -12.40
CA LEU A 142 12.49 -3.52 -11.21
C LEU A 142 14.01 -3.44 -11.12
N VAL A 143 14.72 -4.55 -11.33
CA VAL A 143 16.20 -4.58 -11.33
C VAL A 143 16.76 -3.66 -12.42
N ALA A 144 16.27 -3.79 -13.66
CA ALA A 144 16.69 -2.94 -14.76
C ALA A 144 16.42 -1.45 -14.47
N ALA A 145 15.27 -1.13 -13.87
CA ALA A 145 14.90 0.22 -13.49
C ALA A 145 15.80 0.79 -12.39
N ILE A 146 16.22 -0.01 -11.41
CA ILE A 146 17.13 0.40 -10.33
C ILE A 146 18.52 0.69 -10.89
N VAL A 147 19.06 -0.20 -11.71
CA VAL A 147 20.39 -0.03 -12.31
C VAL A 147 20.43 1.24 -13.15
N GLY A 148 19.43 1.45 -14.01
CA GLY A 148 19.36 2.60 -14.91
C GLY A 148 18.81 3.89 -14.29
N SER A 149 18.65 3.98 -12.96
CA SER A 149 18.14 5.19 -12.29
C SER A 149 19.02 5.59 -11.11
N PRO A 150 19.01 6.87 -10.69
CA PRO A 150 19.70 7.26 -9.48
C PRO A 150 19.13 6.51 -8.27
N PRO A 151 19.97 6.11 -7.30
CA PRO A 151 19.54 5.37 -6.13
C PRO A 151 18.47 6.14 -5.35
N ARG A 152 17.54 5.40 -4.73
CA ARG A 152 16.48 5.93 -3.85
C ARG A 152 15.47 6.88 -4.52
N ARG A 153 15.50 7.05 -5.84
CA ARG A 153 14.49 7.81 -6.59
C ARG A 153 13.28 6.93 -6.94
N TRP A 154 12.54 6.49 -5.93
CA TRP A 154 11.46 5.50 -6.06
C TRP A 154 10.37 5.86 -7.06
N ARG A 155 10.03 7.16 -7.18
CA ARG A 155 9.05 7.61 -8.19
C ARG A 155 9.55 7.35 -9.61
N LEU A 156 10.80 7.73 -9.92
CA LEU A 156 11.40 7.49 -11.24
C LEU A 156 11.54 6.00 -11.55
N ILE A 157 11.83 5.19 -10.53
CA ILE A 157 11.93 3.73 -10.67
C ILE A 157 10.53 3.15 -10.93
N ALA A 158 9.51 3.58 -10.20
CA ALA A 158 8.13 3.14 -10.39
C ALA A 158 7.56 3.50 -11.76
N ASP A 159 7.93 4.66 -12.31
CA ASP A 159 7.52 5.04 -13.67
C ASP A 159 8.03 4.05 -14.74
N LYS A 160 9.13 3.34 -14.48
CA LYS A 160 9.67 2.29 -15.35
C LYS A 160 9.06 0.89 -15.10
N VAL A 161 8.39 0.68 -13.96
CA VAL A 161 7.74 -0.59 -13.61
C VAL A 161 6.23 -0.43 -13.77
N GLN A 162 5.72 -0.88 -14.92
CA GLN A 162 4.34 -0.61 -15.32
C GLN A 162 3.32 -1.10 -14.27
N GLY A 163 2.43 -0.20 -13.88
CA GLY A 163 1.33 -0.51 -12.95
C GLY A 163 1.75 -0.71 -11.50
N ARG A 164 3.01 -0.43 -11.12
CA ARG A 164 3.47 -0.44 -9.72
C ARG A 164 3.72 0.97 -9.21
N THR A 165 3.48 1.20 -7.92
CA THR A 165 3.69 2.50 -7.28
C THR A 165 5.06 2.61 -6.62
N ASP A 166 5.50 3.85 -6.33
CA ASP A 166 6.74 4.15 -5.60
C ASP A 166 6.85 3.37 -4.28
N ILE A 167 5.74 3.28 -3.55
CA ILE A 167 5.64 2.53 -2.30
C ILE A 167 5.78 1.02 -2.54
N GLN A 168 5.09 0.47 -3.53
CA GLN A 168 5.17 -0.97 -3.84
C GLN A 168 6.57 -1.38 -4.27
N VAL A 169 7.23 -0.58 -5.11
CA VAL A 169 8.61 -0.77 -5.55
C VAL A 169 9.56 -0.80 -4.37
N ARG A 170 9.46 0.18 -3.46
CA ARG A 170 10.30 0.24 -2.26
C ARG A 170 10.14 -1.00 -1.40
N TYR A 171 8.90 -1.43 -1.12
CA TYR A 171 8.66 -2.62 -0.30
C TYR A 171 9.11 -3.90 -0.98
N ARG A 172 8.96 -4.01 -2.30
CA ARG A 172 9.47 -5.16 -3.04
C ARG A 172 10.98 -5.23 -2.92
N LEU A 173 11.67 -4.11 -3.14
CA LEU A 173 13.12 -4.02 -3.01
C LEU A 173 13.60 -4.33 -1.59
N GLN A 174 12.88 -3.93 -0.55
CA GLN A 174 13.18 -4.32 0.82
C GLN A 174 13.10 -5.84 1.02
N ALA A 175 12.17 -6.53 0.36
CA ALA A 175 12.00 -7.97 0.48
C ALA A 175 13.06 -8.78 -0.28
N ILE A 176 13.43 -8.37 -1.50
CA ILE A 176 14.34 -9.14 -2.37
C ILE A 176 15.77 -8.57 -2.46
N GLY A 177 15.98 -7.35 -1.95
CA GLY A 177 17.18 -6.56 -2.18
C GLY A 177 18.47 -7.20 -1.69
N GLU A 178 18.48 -7.82 -0.51
CA GLU A 178 19.66 -8.55 -0.02
C GLU A 178 20.04 -9.73 -0.92
N GLY A 179 19.05 -10.39 -1.53
CA GLY A 179 19.30 -11.44 -2.52
C GLY A 179 19.96 -10.89 -3.78
N LEU A 180 19.45 -9.76 -4.29
CA LEU A 180 19.97 -9.08 -5.47
C LEU A 180 21.41 -8.57 -5.25
N VAL A 181 21.71 -8.05 -4.06
CA VAL A 181 23.07 -7.64 -3.67
C VAL A 181 24.02 -8.83 -3.61
N ARG A 182 23.60 -9.95 -2.99
CA ARG A 182 24.40 -11.19 -2.96
C ARG A 182 24.70 -11.72 -4.37
N GLN A 183 23.75 -11.57 -5.29
CA GLN A 183 23.91 -11.91 -6.70
C GLN A 183 24.65 -10.85 -7.52
N ARG A 184 25.10 -9.75 -6.90
CA ARG A 184 25.79 -8.61 -7.54
C ARG A 184 25.01 -7.94 -8.67
N LEU A 185 23.68 -8.00 -8.62
CA LEU A 185 22.80 -7.36 -9.60
C LEU A 185 22.58 -5.87 -9.29
N ILE A 186 22.61 -5.50 -8.02
CA ILE A 186 22.50 -4.12 -7.55
C ILE A 186 23.52 -3.87 -6.43
N GLY A 187 23.95 -2.61 -6.27
CA GLY A 187 24.76 -2.19 -5.13
C GLY A 187 23.93 -1.97 -3.86
N ARG A 188 24.57 -2.00 -2.69
CA ARG A 188 23.89 -1.76 -1.40
C ARG A 188 23.37 -0.33 -1.26
N GLU A 189 23.98 0.61 -1.94
CA GLU A 189 23.56 2.01 -2.01
C GLU A 189 22.15 2.19 -2.58
N CYS A 190 21.69 1.23 -3.38
CA CYS A 190 20.35 1.21 -3.97
C CYS A 190 19.27 0.71 -3.01
N LEU A 191 19.63 0.07 -1.88
CA LEU A 191 18.66 -0.40 -0.91
C LEU A 191 18.00 0.78 -0.18
N PRO A 192 16.73 0.66 0.22
CA PRO A 192 16.09 1.64 1.08
C PRO A 192 16.81 1.72 2.43
N GLU A 193 16.91 2.94 2.96
CA GLU A 193 17.15 3.20 4.39
C GLU A 193 16.03 2.62 5.26
#